data_AF-A0A314KRF9-F1
#
_entry.id   AF-A0A314KRF9-F1
#
_cell.length_a   1.000
_cell.length_b   1.000
_cell.length_c   1.000
_cell.angle_alpha   90.00
_cell.angle_beta   90.00
_cell.angle_gamma   90.00
#
_symmetry.space_group_name_H-M   'P 1'
#
loop_
_entity.id
_entity.type
_entity.pdbx_description
1 polymer ?
#
loop_
_entity_poly.entity_id
_entity_poly.type
_entity_poly.pdbx_seq_one_letter_code
_entity_poly.pdbx_strand_id
1 'polypeptide(L)'
;MQISINVPNECTFCKQTQETFNHLYFECMITNRIWAKMYKWLGYTRNIGDWECELQWISIIAKSRKGLSGITCCIFTMMVAVIWRERNSSRFEQKRIDEQKVCREMVQHIHVQG
;
A
#
# COMPACT_ATOMS: atom_id res chain seq x y z
N MET A 1 -33.71 4.21 -17.29
CA MET A 1 -33.28 2.93 -16.69
C MET A 1 -32.01 3.22 -15.91
N GLN A 2 -32.09 3.32 -14.59
CA GLN A 2 -30.95 3.67 -13.74
C GLN A 2 -30.35 2.37 -13.23
N ILE A 3 -29.16 2.03 -13.70
CA ILE A 3 -28.42 0.87 -13.19
C ILE A 3 -27.84 1.29 -11.83
N SER A 4 -28.60 1.04 -10.77
CA SER A 4 -28.12 1.23 -9.40
C SER A 4 -27.14 0.10 -9.07
N ILE A 5 -25.84 0.35 -9.27
CA ILE A 5 -24.79 -0.58 -8.80
C ILE A 5 -24.69 -0.39 -7.29
N ASN A 6 -25.24 -1.32 -6.50
CA ASN A 6 -25.04 -1.35 -5.06
C ASN A 6 -23.63 -1.92 -4.78
N VAL A 7 -22.65 -1.02 -4.67
CA VAL A 7 -21.28 -1.39 -4.27
C VAL A 7 -21.20 -1.32 -2.75
N PRO A 8 -20.81 -2.40 -2.05
CA PRO A 8 -20.60 -2.35 -0.61
C PRO A 8 -19.63 -1.22 -0.25
N ASN A 9 -19.99 -0.36 0.69
CA ASN A 9 -19.13 0.75 1.08
C ASN A 9 -18.00 0.33 2.02
N GLU A 10 -18.01 -0.90 2.53
CA GLU A 10 -16.98 -1.46 3.40
C GLU A 10 -15.66 -1.69 2.66
N CYS A 11 -14.56 -1.53 3.39
CA CYS A 11 -13.21 -1.83 2.94
C CYS A 11 -13.09 -3.28 2.51
N THR A 12 -12.61 -3.51 1.28
CA THR A 12 -12.58 -4.87 0.75
C THR A 12 -11.59 -5.80 1.45
N PHE A 13 -10.63 -5.26 2.21
CA PHE A 13 -9.63 -6.05 2.93
C PHE A 13 -10.07 -6.42 4.34
N CYS A 14 -10.41 -5.43 5.18
CA CYS A 14 -10.75 -5.70 6.58
C CYS A 14 -12.23 -6.02 6.80
N LYS A 15 -13.15 -5.59 5.90
CA LYS A 15 -14.60 -5.74 6.04
C LYS A 15 -15.17 -5.18 7.36
N GLN A 16 -14.50 -4.20 7.96
CA GLN A 16 -14.84 -3.64 9.29
C GLN A 16 -15.19 -2.15 9.27
N THR A 17 -14.67 -1.40 8.30
CA THR A 17 -14.80 0.06 8.24
C THR A 17 -15.14 0.46 6.82
N GLN A 18 -15.78 1.62 6.65
CA GLN A 18 -16.01 2.20 5.34
C GLN A 18 -14.68 2.39 4.57
N GLU A 19 -14.68 2.01 3.31
CA GLU A 19 -13.55 2.21 2.41
C GLU A 19 -13.43 3.70 2.05
N THR A 20 -12.47 4.37 2.65
CA THR A 20 -12.00 5.69 2.23
C THR A 20 -10.58 5.56 1.67
N PHE A 21 -10.06 6.61 1.04
CA PHE A 21 -8.67 6.64 0.60
C PHE A 21 -7.69 6.41 1.77
N ASN A 22 -7.84 7.19 2.85
CA ASN A 22 -6.97 7.05 4.03
C ASN A 22 -7.12 5.68 4.69
N HIS A 23 -8.35 5.17 4.79
CA HIS A 23 -8.55 3.84 5.35
C HIS A 23 -7.88 2.76 4.49
N LEU A 24 -8.13 2.76 3.18
CA LEU A 24 -7.58 1.76 2.27
C LEU A 24 -6.05 1.72 2.33
N TYR A 25 -5.40 2.89 2.27
CA TYR A 25 -3.95 2.95 2.14
C TYR A 25 -3.22 2.95 3.47
N PHE A 26 -3.75 3.54 4.55
CA PHE A 26 -2.95 3.85 5.74
C PHE A 26 -3.52 3.32 7.06
N GLU A 27 -4.85 3.26 7.21
CA GLU A 27 -5.49 2.89 8.49
C GLU A 27 -5.98 1.43 8.52
N CYS A 28 -6.26 0.82 7.37
CA CYS A 28 -6.70 -0.56 7.31
C CYS A 28 -5.60 -1.46 7.88
N MET A 29 -5.96 -2.29 8.86
CA MET A 29 -5.03 -3.18 9.56
C MET A 29 -4.20 -4.07 8.61
N ILE A 30 -4.74 -4.44 7.46
CA ILE A 30 -4.06 -5.27 6.46
C ILE A 30 -3.00 -4.46 5.70
N THR A 31 -3.36 -3.30 5.14
CA THR A 31 -2.40 -2.48 4.38
C THR A 31 -1.38 -1.82 5.29
N ASN A 32 -1.76 -1.46 6.52
CA ASN A 32 -0.83 -0.96 7.54
C ASN A 32 0.27 -1.99 7.87
N ARG A 33 -0.08 -3.29 8.00
CA ARG A 33 0.92 -4.37 8.18
C ARG A 33 1.86 -4.50 7.00
N ILE A 34 1.35 -4.35 5.77
CA ILE A 34 2.18 -4.37 4.55
C ILE A 34 3.17 -3.19 4.57
N TRP A 35 2.70 -1.97 4.86
CA TRP A 35 3.57 -0.79 5.02
C TRP A 35 4.64 -1.03 6.07
N ALA A 36 4.24 -1.49 7.26
CA ALA A 36 5.15 -1.72 8.38
C ALA A 36 6.22 -2.75 8.02
N LYS A 37 5.84 -3.83 7.33
CA LYS A 37 6.78 -4.86 6.89
C LYS A 37 7.76 -4.35 5.84
N MET A 38 7.30 -3.56 4.88
CA MET A 38 8.17 -2.99 3.84
C MET A 38 9.11 -1.91 4.39
N TYR A 39 8.62 -1.03 5.25
CA TYR A 39 9.45 -0.04 5.92
C TYR A 39 10.47 -0.68 6.84
N LYS A 40 10.09 -1.72 7.59
CA LYS A 40 11.04 -2.50 8.39
C LYS A 40 12.09 -3.19 7.53
N TRP A 41 11.70 -3.74 6.37
CA TRP A 41 12.64 -4.35 5.42
C TRP A 41 13.66 -3.35 4.87
N LEU A 42 13.24 -2.10 4.65
CA LEU A 42 14.12 -0.97 4.30
C LEU A 42 14.93 -0.43 5.50
N GLY A 43 14.72 -0.94 6.72
CA GLY A 43 15.42 -0.47 7.92
C GLY A 43 14.83 0.79 8.55
N TYR A 44 13.61 1.18 8.21
CA TYR A 44 12.90 2.27 8.88
C TYR A 44 12.08 1.76 10.07
N THR A 45 12.25 2.39 11.22
CA THR A 45 11.44 2.17 12.42
C THR A 45 10.63 3.44 12.68
N ARG A 46 9.45 3.54 12.06
CA ARG A 46 8.55 4.69 12.19
C ARG A 46 7.10 4.26 12.13
N ASN A 47 6.22 5.07 12.70
CA ASN A 47 4.78 4.92 12.50
C ASN A 47 4.40 5.39 11.11
N ILE A 48 3.41 4.70 10.54
CA ILE A 48 2.79 5.07 9.26
C ILE A 48 1.76 6.15 9.57
N GLY A 49 1.92 7.31 8.92
CA GLY A 49 0.98 8.42 9.01
C GLY A 49 -0.13 8.30 7.98
N ASP A 50 -0.94 9.35 7.90
CA ASP A 50 -1.88 9.53 6.80
C ASP A 50 -1.17 9.90 5.48
N TRP A 51 -1.97 10.11 4.45
CA TRP A 51 -1.49 10.50 3.13
C TRP A 51 -0.54 11.68 3.13
N GLU A 52 -0.87 12.75 3.85
CA GLU A 52 -0.11 13.99 3.85
C GLU A 52 1.25 13.78 4.54
N CYS A 53 1.25 13.10 5.67
CA CYS A 53 2.45 12.73 6.41
C CYS A 53 3.39 11.86 5.55
N GLU A 54 2.84 10.82 4.90
CA GLU A 54 3.62 9.91 4.06
C GLU A 54 4.15 10.60 2.79
N LEU A 55 3.35 11.47 2.16
CA LEU A 55 3.77 12.26 1.01
C LEU A 55 4.89 13.23 1.34
N GLN A 56 4.80 13.93 2.48
CA GLN A 56 5.85 14.84 2.92
C GLN A 56 7.15 14.06 3.19
N TRP A 57 7.04 12.93 3.88
CA TRP A 57 8.18 12.07 4.18
C TRP A 57 8.86 11.57 2.90
N ILE A 58 8.10 11.00 1.96
CA ILE A 58 8.69 10.47 0.72
C ILE A 58 9.28 11.58 -0.16
N SER A 59 8.71 12.79 -0.12
CA SER A 59 9.24 13.96 -0.83
C SER A 59 10.61 14.40 -0.29
N ILE A 60 10.83 14.25 1.02
CA ILE A 60 12.14 14.51 1.64
C ILE A 60 13.14 13.42 1.22
N ILE A 61 12.73 12.15 1.27
CA ILE A 61 13.57 11.02 0.85
C ILE A 61 13.99 11.14 -0.62
N ALA A 62 13.06 11.49 -1.52
CA ALA A 62 13.32 11.65 -2.95
C ALA A 62 14.41 12.69 -3.27
N LYS A 63 14.56 13.71 -2.41
CA LYS A 63 15.60 14.76 -2.55
C LYS A 63 16.94 14.36 -1.92
N SER A 64 17.00 13.26 -1.18
CA SER A 64 18.19 12.80 -0.48
C SER A 64 19.10 11.97 -1.39
N ARG A 65 20.43 12.15 -1.27
CA ARG A 65 21.45 11.41 -2.02
C ARG A 65 21.88 10.09 -1.36
N LYS A 66 21.10 9.57 -0.41
CA LYS A 66 21.39 8.28 0.24
C LYS A 66 21.12 7.15 -0.75
N GLY A 67 21.95 6.11 -0.74
CA GLY A 67 21.79 4.98 -1.66
C GLY A 67 20.42 4.30 -1.59
N LEU A 68 19.80 4.28 -0.41
CA LEU A 68 18.48 3.68 -0.21
C LEU A 68 17.32 4.56 -0.71
N SER A 69 17.53 5.87 -0.94
CA SER A 69 16.44 6.80 -1.25
C SER A 69 15.64 6.39 -2.49
N GLY A 70 16.33 5.98 -3.57
CA GLY A 70 15.66 5.53 -4.79
C GLY A 70 14.81 4.29 -4.56
N ILE A 71 15.36 3.30 -3.85
CA ILE A 71 14.63 2.06 -3.50
C ILE A 71 13.41 2.38 -2.64
N THR A 72 13.53 3.28 -1.66
CA THR A 72 12.41 3.71 -0.82
C THR A 72 11.30 4.36 -1.64
N CYS A 73 11.65 5.24 -2.59
CA CYS A 73 10.69 5.82 -3.53
C CYS A 73 10.01 4.76 -4.40
N CYS A 74 10.77 3.80 -4.94
CA CYS A 74 10.21 2.68 -5.71
C CYS A 74 9.23 1.86 -4.87
N ILE A 75 9.59 1.49 -3.64
CA ILE A 75 8.69 0.75 -2.74
C ILE A 75 7.42 1.56 -2.46
N PHE A 76 7.52 2.85 -2.18
CA PHE A 76 6.35 3.70 -1.95
C PHE A 76 5.40 3.69 -3.16
N THR A 77 5.92 3.90 -4.38
CA THR A 77 5.12 3.88 -5.60
C THR A 77 4.52 2.50 -5.86
N MET A 78 5.31 1.44 -5.69
CA MET A 78 4.83 0.05 -5.84
C MET A 78 3.72 -0.28 -4.86
N MET A 79 3.82 0.18 -3.61
CA MET A 79 2.79 -0.04 -2.60
C MET A 79 1.45 0.56 -3.01
N VAL A 80 1.45 1.82 -3.47
CA VAL A 80 0.22 2.46 -3.97
C VAL A 80 -0.39 1.66 -5.13
N ALA A 81 0.45 1.26 -6.09
CA ALA A 81 0.00 0.51 -7.27
C ALA A 81 -0.54 -0.89 -6.92
N VAL A 82 0.19 -1.65 -6.09
CA VAL A 82 -0.18 -3.02 -5.71
C VAL A 82 -1.42 -3.00 -4.82
N ILE A 83 -1.51 -2.11 -3.83
CA ILE A 83 -2.71 -1.99 -2.99
C ILE A 83 -3.95 -1.71 -3.85
N TRP A 84 -3.85 -0.80 -4.82
CA TRP A 84 -4.94 -0.53 -5.74
C TRP A 84 -5.33 -1.76 -6.58
N ARG A 85 -4.34 -2.48 -7.10
CA ARG A 85 -4.54 -3.72 -7.86
C ARG A 85 -5.24 -4.78 -7.03
N GLU A 86 -4.73 -5.08 -5.82
CA GLU A 86 -5.31 -6.08 -4.92
C GLU A 86 -6.73 -5.67 -4.48
N ARG A 87 -6.99 -4.37 -4.28
CA ARG A 87 -8.32 -3.85 -3.96
C ARG A 87 -9.29 -4.13 -5.10
N ASN A 88 -8.90 -3.87 -6.34
CA ASN A 88 -9.76 -4.11 -7.50
C ASN A 88 -10.03 -5.61 -7.69
N SER A 89 -9.00 -6.46 -7.63
CA SER A 89 -9.20 -7.92 -7.70
C SER A 89 -10.09 -8.43 -6.55
N SER A 90 -9.97 -7.86 -5.35
CA SER A 90 -10.86 -8.20 -4.25
C SER A 90 -12.30 -7.75 -4.48
N ARG A 91 -12.48 -6.52 -4.99
CA ARG A 91 -13.79 -5.92 -5.24
C ARG A 91 -14.55 -6.61 -6.38
N PHE A 92 -13.87 -6.95 -7.48
CA PHE A 92 -14.51 -7.42 -8.71
C PHE A 92 -14.37 -8.92 -8.95
N GLU A 93 -13.35 -9.56 -8.38
CA GLU A 93 -13.09 -11.00 -8.56
C GLU A 93 -13.20 -11.78 -7.25
N GLN A 94 -13.60 -11.12 -6.16
CA GLN A 94 -13.73 -11.71 -4.81
C GLN A 94 -12.44 -12.38 -4.30
N LYS A 95 -11.28 -11.99 -4.85
CA LYS A 95 -9.97 -12.47 -4.41
C LYS A 95 -9.66 -11.92 -3.02
N ARG A 96 -8.94 -12.71 -2.22
CA ARG A 96 -8.42 -12.26 -0.93
C ARG A 96 -6.99 -11.78 -1.12
N ILE A 97 -6.67 -10.65 -0.50
CA ILE A 97 -5.30 -10.17 -0.44
C ILE A 97 -4.46 -11.14 0.41
N ASP A 98 -3.26 -11.44 -0.07
CA ASP A 98 -2.25 -12.20 0.65
C ASP A 98 -1.08 -11.27 0.97
N GLU A 99 -1.01 -10.82 2.22
CA GLU A 99 0.03 -9.91 2.71
C GLU A 99 1.45 -10.42 2.42
N GLN A 100 1.67 -11.74 2.53
CA GLN A 100 2.99 -12.33 2.34
C GLN A 100 3.37 -12.35 0.86
N LYS A 101 2.43 -12.74 0.00
CA LYS A 101 2.61 -12.74 -1.45
C LYS A 101 2.91 -11.33 -1.95
N VAL A 102 2.13 -10.33 -1.52
CA VAL A 102 2.30 -8.92 -1.89
C VAL A 102 3.68 -8.40 -1.47
N CYS A 103 4.09 -8.65 -0.22
CA CYS A 103 5.41 -8.22 0.25
C CYS A 103 6.53 -8.90 -0.54
N ARG A 104 6.41 -10.20 -0.82
CA ARG A 104 7.42 -10.97 -1.57
C ARG A 104 7.57 -10.44 -2.99
N GLU A 105 6.46 -10.17 -3.67
CA GLU A 105 6.44 -9.60 -5.02
C GLU A 105 7.20 -8.27 -5.06
N MET A 106 6.92 -7.35 -4.12
CA MET A 106 7.62 -6.06 -4.08
C MET A 106 9.12 -6.21 -3.86
N VAL A 107 9.52 -7.07 -2.91
CA VAL A 107 10.94 -7.34 -2.65
C VAL A 107 11.63 -7.94 -3.88
N GLN A 108 10.98 -8.87 -4.58
CA GLN A 108 11.52 -9.51 -5.78
C GLN A 108 11.70 -8.51 -6.93
N HIS A 109 10.73 -7.64 -7.17
CA HIS A 109 10.85 -6.61 -8.22
C HIS A 109 12.03 -5.67 -8.00
N ILE A 110 12.31 -5.28 -6.76
CA ILE A 110 13.47 -4.45 -6.42
C ILE A 110 14.79 -5.20 -6.66
N HIS A 111 14.90 -6.47 -6.25
CA HIS A 111 16.14 -7.24 -6.40
C HIS A 111 16.45 -7.68 -7.84
N VAL A 112 15.43 -7.86 -8.67
CA VAL A 112 15.61 -8.28 -10.07
C VAL A 112 15.93 -7.10 -10.99
N GLN A 113 15.54 -5.88 -10.62
CA GLN A 113 15.71 -4.68 -11.45
C GLN A 113 16.73 -3.67 -10.91
N GLY A 114 17.32 -3.91 -9.73
CA GLY A 114 18.42 -3.12 -9.16
C GLY A 114 19.76 -3.78 -9.37
#